data_AF-A0A9E5DFC0-F1
#
_entry.id   AF-A0A9E5DFC0-F1
#
_cell.length_a   1.000
_cell.length_b   1.000
_cell.length_c   1.000
_cell.angle_alpha   90.00
_cell.angle_beta   90.00
_cell.angle_gamma   90.00
#
_symmetry.space_group_name_H-M   'P 1'
#
loop_
_entity.id
_entity.type
_entity.pdbx_description
1 polymer ?
#
loop_
_entity_poly.entity_id
_entity_poly.type
_entity_poly.pdbx_seq_one_letter_code
_entity_poly.pdbx_strand_id
1 'polypeptide(L)'
;MASSAVLNVEWGPYIMHELRAPDYTAALLGFTGMITSIIANLYWLRVDYSAYKRSLLILPLVPVAVVLVRSLPLHFGLNAIYAFAATGASLLASFLYADMSRKLGAFTSSLMTTIAFLSSQAVGLLTALAVFQAGTWATFLSATAYATLAVFTAFYSLPEVAVVPRDQALLHARRLHLVASSTFTVVVVASRRTIIVVLRTLAFTLALLILLFLYRLLYLLLIPM
;
A
#
# COMPACT_ATOMS: atom_id res chain seq x y z
N MET A 1 4.06 0.61 1.41
CA MET A 1 2.69 0.52 0.88
C MET A 1 2.50 -0.74 0.04
N ALA A 2 3.37 -1.05 -0.94
CA ALA A 2 3.31 -2.31 -1.69
C ALA A 2 3.23 -3.57 -0.79
N SER A 3 4.14 -3.68 0.19
CA SER A 3 4.11 -4.77 1.20
C SER A 3 2.76 -4.88 1.92
N SER A 4 2.23 -3.73 2.38
CA SER A 4 0.95 -3.66 3.08
C SER A 4 -0.23 -4.10 2.22
N ALA A 5 -0.21 -3.74 0.93
CA ALA A 5 -1.24 -4.15 -0.01
C ALA A 5 -1.21 -5.68 -0.22
N VAL A 6 -0.03 -6.27 -0.41
CA VAL A 6 0.10 -7.74 -0.53
C VAL A 6 -0.37 -8.44 0.75
N LEU A 7 0.10 -7.95 1.90
CA LEU A 7 -0.24 -8.54 3.20
C LEU A 7 -1.75 -8.52 3.46
N ASN A 8 -2.42 -7.39 3.19
CA ASN A 8 -3.85 -7.25 3.44
C ASN A 8 -4.72 -8.12 2.54
N VAL A 9 -4.25 -8.48 1.34
CA VAL A 9 -4.97 -9.39 0.43
C VAL A 9 -4.97 -10.82 0.99
N GLU A 10 -3.86 -11.27 1.57
CA GLU A 10 -3.70 -12.67 1.99
C GLU A 10 -4.04 -12.91 3.47
N TRP A 11 -3.80 -11.94 4.38
CA TRP A 11 -3.87 -12.16 5.82
C TRP A 11 -5.28 -12.54 6.31
N GLY A 12 -6.32 -11.86 5.82
CA GLY A 12 -7.71 -12.20 6.13
C GLY A 12 -8.08 -13.61 5.67
N PRO A 13 -7.96 -13.93 4.36
CA PRO A 13 -8.19 -15.26 3.83
C PRO A 13 -7.37 -16.36 4.50
N TYR A 14 -6.10 -16.12 4.84
CA TYR A 14 -5.24 -17.05 5.55
C TYR A 14 -5.86 -17.48 6.89
N ILE A 15 -6.32 -16.51 7.69
CA ILE A 15 -6.95 -16.80 8.99
C ILE A 15 -8.25 -17.59 8.83
N MET A 16 -9.04 -17.28 7.80
CA MET A 16 -10.34 -17.93 7.58
C MET A 16 -10.18 -19.35 7.03
N HIS A 17 -9.27 -19.57 6.08
CA HIS A 17 -9.11 -20.85 5.39
C HIS A 17 -8.16 -21.82 6.12
N GLU A 18 -7.00 -21.34 6.58
CA GLU A 18 -5.97 -22.20 7.20
C GLU A 18 -6.25 -22.42 8.69
N LEU A 19 -6.68 -21.37 9.40
CA LEU A 19 -6.98 -21.46 10.84
C LEU A 19 -8.44 -21.77 11.13
N ARG A 20 -9.29 -21.87 10.09
CA ARG A 20 -10.73 -22.14 10.18
C ARG A 20 -11.45 -21.20 11.15
N ALA A 21 -10.99 -19.96 11.22
CA ALA A 21 -11.56 -18.98 12.13
C ALA A 21 -12.90 -18.44 11.60
N PRO A 22 -13.84 -18.04 12.47
CA PRO A 22 -15.12 -17.48 12.06
C PRO A 22 -14.97 -16.17 11.28
N ASP A 23 -15.95 -15.83 10.44
CA ASP A 23 -15.85 -14.68 9.53
C ASP A 23 -15.68 -13.33 10.24
N TYR A 24 -16.26 -13.18 11.44
CA TYR A 24 -16.12 -11.96 12.25
C TYR A 24 -14.66 -11.68 12.65
N THR A 25 -13.78 -12.69 12.58
CA THR A 25 -12.36 -12.59 12.93
C THR A 25 -11.62 -11.60 12.02
N ALA A 26 -11.96 -11.55 10.74
CA ALA A 26 -11.37 -10.59 9.81
C ALA A 26 -11.75 -9.15 10.17
N ALA A 27 -13.00 -8.92 10.58
CA ALA A 27 -13.46 -7.62 11.06
C ALA A 27 -12.77 -7.22 12.38
N LEU A 28 -12.58 -8.16 13.32
CA LEU A 28 -11.84 -7.93 14.55
C LEU A 28 -10.35 -7.62 14.28
N LEU A 29 -9.75 -8.24 13.27
CA LEU A 29 -8.40 -7.91 12.82
C LEU A 29 -8.35 -6.44 12.36
N GLY A 30 -9.26 -6.00 11.48
CA GLY A 30 -9.34 -4.60 11.09
C GLY A 30 -9.54 -3.64 12.27
N PHE A 31 -10.44 -4.00 13.19
CA PHE A 31 -10.75 -3.20 14.38
C PHE A 31 -9.55 -3.05 15.33
N THR A 32 -8.83 -4.13 15.61
CA THR A 32 -7.60 -4.08 16.43
C THR A 32 -6.54 -3.18 15.80
N GLY A 33 -6.39 -3.23 14.48
CA GLY A 33 -5.48 -2.35 13.75
C GLY A 33 -5.89 -0.87 13.85
N MET A 34 -7.19 -0.58 13.75
CA MET A 34 -7.73 0.78 13.86
C MET A 34 -7.50 1.38 15.25
N ILE A 35 -7.90 0.68 16.32
CA ILE A 35 -7.68 1.14 17.70
C ILE A 35 -6.18 1.37 17.95
N THR A 36 -5.36 0.42 17.52
CA THR A 36 -3.92 0.51 17.72
C THR A 36 -3.34 1.73 16.99
N SER A 37 -3.82 2.05 15.80
CA SER A 37 -3.37 3.22 15.04
C SER A 37 -3.72 4.54 15.74
N ILE A 38 -4.88 4.62 16.41
CA ILE A 38 -5.27 5.80 17.20
C ILE A 38 -4.28 5.99 18.36
N ILE A 39 -4.01 4.93 19.11
CA ILE A 39 -3.05 4.96 20.24
C ILE A 39 -1.63 5.25 19.73
N ALA A 40 -1.24 4.62 18.62
CA ALA A 40 0.07 4.79 18.01
C ALA A 40 0.30 6.24 17.56
N ASN A 41 -0.71 6.91 16.97
CA ASN A 41 -0.59 8.31 16.60
C ASN A 41 -0.25 9.20 17.80
N LEU A 42 -0.96 9.02 18.91
CA LEU A 42 -0.71 9.77 20.15
C LEU A 42 0.69 9.49 20.72
N TYR A 43 1.13 8.23 20.64
CA TYR A 43 2.47 7.83 21.09
C TYR A 43 3.55 8.46 20.21
N TRP A 44 3.54 8.18 18.90
CA TRP A 44 4.60 8.57 17.97
C TRP A 44 4.77 10.08 17.88
N LEU A 45 3.70 10.88 17.99
CA LEU A 45 3.79 12.35 18.04
C LEU A 45 4.67 12.89 19.17
N ARG A 46 4.92 12.10 20.22
CA ARG A 46 5.68 12.50 21.41
C ARG A 46 7.12 11.98 21.42
N VAL A 47 7.52 11.18 20.44
CA VAL A 47 8.83 10.51 20.44
C VAL A 47 9.76 11.14 19.42
N ASP A 48 11.06 11.15 19.74
CA ASP A 48 12.11 11.65 18.85
C ASP A 48 12.19 10.91 17.51
N TYR A 49 12.71 11.62 16.49
CA TYR A 49 12.96 11.09 15.14
C TYR A 49 13.76 9.78 15.12
N SER A 50 14.68 9.58 16.07
CA SER A 50 15.49 8.36 16.18
C SER A 50 14.65 7.11 16.46
N ALA A 51 13.51 7.25 17.16
CA ALA A 51 12.64 6.14 17.47
C ALA A 51 11.86 5.61 16.25
N TYR A 52 11.66 6.43 15.22
CA TYR A 52 11.02 6.02 13.97
C TYR A 52 11.86 5.01 13.18
N LYS A 53 13.17 4.89 13.47
CA LYS A 53 14.00 3.79 12.95
C LYS A 53 13.43 2.44 13.38
N ARG A 54 12.95 2.33 14.62
CA ARG A 54 12.38 1.09 15.16
C ARG A 54 11.07 0.72 14.46
N SER A 55 10.22 1.69 14.14
CA SER A 55 8.98 1.41 13.42
C SER A 55 9.27 0.86 12.02
N LEU A 56 10.28 1.37 11.32
CA LEU A 56 10.69 0.85 10.02
C LEU A 56 11.20 -0.60 10.11
N LEU A 57 12.03 -0.92 11.11
CA LEU A 57 12.60 -2.26 11.30
C LEU A 57 11.55 -3.33 11.62
N ILE A 58 10.45 -2.97 12.28
CA ILE A 58 9.40 -3.92 12.67
C ILE A 58 8.57 -4.36 11.47
N LEU A 59 8.35 -3.47 10.49
CA LEU A 59 7.47 -3.74 9.33
C LEU A 59 7.81 -5.01 8.54
N PRO A 60 9.06 -5.31 8.16
CA PRO A 60 9.39 -6.54 7.43
C PRO A 60 9.27 -7.80 8.29
N LEU A 61 9.31 -7.69 9.63
CA LEU A 61 9.22 -8.86 10.52
C LEU A 61 7.81 -9.39 10.64
N VAL A 62 6.80 -8.52 10.49
CA VAL A 62 5.39 -8.91 10.67
C VAL A 62 4.94 -9.95 9.64
N PRO A 63 5.10 -9.76 8.30
CA PRO A 63 4.62 -10.76 7.34
C PRO A 63 5.26 -12.15 7.57
N VAL A 64 6.52 -12.20 7.99
CA VAL A 64 7.22 -13.45 8.36
C VAL A 64 6.58 -14.05 9.62
N ALA A 65 6.37 -13.26 10.65
CA ALA A 65 5.76 -13.71 11.90
C ALA A 65 4.32 -14.23 11.69
N VAL A 66 3.55 -13.61 10.79
CA VAL A 66 2.18 -14.03 10.49
C VAL A 66 2.13 -15.45 9.93
N VAL A 67 3.06 -15.84 9.06
CA VAL A 67 3.08 -17.20 8.49
C VAL A 67 3.50 -18.26 9.50
N LEU A 68 4.41 -17.90 10.41
CA LEU A 68 4.96 -18.83 11.39
C LEU A 68 4.00 -19.11 12.55
N VAL A 69 3.10 -18.17 12.84
CA VAL A 69 2.16 -18.26 13.95
C VAL A 69 0.88 -18.97 13.50
N ARG A 70 0.51 -20.03 14.21
CA ARG A 70 -0.75 -20.78 13.98
C ARG A 70 -1.84 -20.51 15.01
N SER A 71 -1.56 -19.73 16.04
CA SER A 71 -2.53 -19.44 17.09
C SER A 71 -3.31 -18.17 16.77
N LEU A 72 -4.63 -18.29 16.67
CA LEU A 72 -5.51 -17.18 16.33
C LEU A 72 -5.32 -15.91 17.21
N PRO A 73 -5.22 -16.01 18.55
CA PRO A 73 -5.06 -14.83 19.40
C PRO A 73 -3.80 -14.00 19.10
N LEU A 74 -2.71 -14.67 18.69
CA LEU A 74 -1.46 -13.98 18.37
C LEU A 74 -1.55 -13.16 17.08
N HIS A 75 -2.46 -13.46 16.15
CA HIS A 75 -2.65 -12.63 14.95
C HIS A 75 -3.19 -11.24 15.29
N PHE A 76 -4.03 -11.10 16.31
CA PHE A 76 -4.47 -9.78 16.79
C PHE A 76 -3.30 -8.98 17.36
N GLY A 77 -2.41 -9.63 18.12
CA GLY A 77 -1.18 -9.01 18.63
C GLY A 77 -0.24 -8.59 17.51
N LEU A 78 -0.02 -9.46 16.52
CA LEU A 78 0.81 -9.15 15.35
C LEU A 78 0.22 -8.00 14.53
N ASN A 79 -1.10 -7.97 14.35
CA ASN A 79 -1.78 -6.89 13.65
C ASN A 79 -1.70 -5.56 14.43
N ALA A 80 -1.79 -5.59 15.76
CA ALA A 80 -1.54 -4.41 16.59
C ALA A 80 -0.10 -3.90 16.42
N ILE A 81 0.90 -4.79 16.53
CA ILE A 81 2.33 -4.43 16.32
C ILE A 81 2.53 -3.84 14.93
N TYR A 82 1.94 -4.45 13.91
CA TYR A 82 2.00 -3.97 12.53
C TYR A 82 1.38 -2.60 12.36
N ALA A 83 0.15 -2.40 12.84
CA ALA A 83 -0.55 -1.12 12.78
C ALA A 83 0.22 -0.02 13.52
N PHE A 84 0.80 -0.35 14.68
CA PHE A 84 1.63 0.57 15.45
C PHE A 84 2.88 1.02 14.68
N ALA A 85 3.60 0.06 14.08
CA ALA A 85 4.78 0.33 13.28
C ALA A 85 4.45 1.07 11.97
N ALA A 86 3.37 0.69 11.29
CA ALA A 86 2.90 1.33 10.07
C ALA A 86 2.48 2.78 10.31
N THR A 87 1.86 3.06 11.46
CA THR A 87 1.50 4.42 11.87
C THR A 87 2.75 5.29 12.07
N GLY A 88 3.76 4.78 12.79
CA GLY A 88 5.04 5.47 12.95
C GLY A 88 5.71 5.77 11.60
N ALA A 89 5.82 4.77 10.73
CA ALA A 89 6.40 4.95 9.39
C ALA A 89 5.62 5.97 8.53
N SER A 90 4.28 6.00 8.66
CA SER A 90 3.44 6.95 7.93
C SER A 90 3.59 8.39 8.44
N LEU A 91 3.75 8.57 9.76
CA LEU A 91 4.03 9.87 10.36
C LEU A 91 5.41 10.40 9.95
N LEU A 92 6.44 9.53 9.96
CA LEU A 92 7.77 9.89 9.45
C LEU A 92 7.69 10.39 8.00
N ALA A 93 7.00 9.64 7.13
CA ALA A 93 6.80 10.03 5.74
C ALA A 93 6.06 11.38 5.63
N SER A 94 5.06 11.60 6.47
CA SER A 94 4.29 12.86 6.51
C SER A 94 5.15 14.05 6.92
N PHE A 95 6.06 13.89 7.88
CA PHE A 95 6.99 14.95 8.29
C PHE A 95 8.03 15.29 7.21
N LEU A 96 8.62 14.27 6.59
CA LEU A 96 9.54 14.45 5.46
C LEU A 96 8.87 15.18 4.30
N TYR A 97 7.63 14.80 4.06
CA TYR A 97 6.81 15.37 3.01
C TYR A 97 6.38 16.81 3.32
N ALA A 98 6.09 17.14 4.59
CA ALA A 98 5.82 18.51 5.01
C ALA A 98 7.02 19.45 4.69
N ASP A 99 8.25 18.98 4.89
CA ASP A 99 9.45 19.76 4.52
C ASP A 99 9.60 19.91 2.99
N MET A 100 9.31 18.86 2.22
CA MET A 100 9.27 18.95 0.75
C MET A 100 8.21 19.93 0.25
N SER A 101 7.03 19.95 0.88
CA SER A 101 5.91 20.82 0.49
C SER A 101 6.25 22.31 0.57
N ARG A 102 7.13 22.68 1.52
CA ARG A 102 7.65 24.05 1.66
C ARG A 102 8.52 24.47 0.47
N LYS A 103 9.20 23.52 -0.19
CA LYS A 103 10.16 23.78 -1.27
C LYS A 103 9.53 23.71 -2.66
N LEU A 104 8.57 22.81 -2.87
CA LEU A 104 7.97 22.51 -4.19
C LEU A 104 6.54 23.05 -4.36
N GLY A 105 5.94 23.57 -3.28
CA GLY A 105 4.54 23.96 -3.23
C GLY A 105 3.62 22.79 -2.88
N ALA A 106 2.53 23.08 -2.18
CA ALA A 106 1.61 22.08 -1.62
C ALA A 106 0.95 21.21 -2.72
N PHE A 107 0.59 21.79 -3.87
CA PHE A 107 -0.08 21.09 -4.95
C PHE A 107 0.81 20.04 -5.63
N THR A 108 2.00 20.43 -6.09
CA THR A 108 2.96 19.55 -6.77
C THR A 108 3.38 18.40 -5.87
N SER A 109 3.68 18.74 -4.62
CA SER A 109 4.06 17.75 -3.61
C SER A 109 2.91 16.75 -3.44
N SER A 110 1.66 17.21 -3.39
CA SER A 110 0.50 16.36 -3.03
C SER A 110 0.23 15.36 -4.15
N LEU A 111 0.38 15.82 -5.39
CA LEU A 111 0.36 14.96 -6.56
C LEU A 111 1.47 13.92 -6.53
N MET A 112 2.72 14.30 -6.20
CA MET A 112 3.83 13.34 -6.11
C MET A 112 3.57 12.26 -5.07
N THR A 113 3.09 12.61 -3.87
CA THR A 113 2.74 11.61 -2.84
C THR A 113 1.59 10.73 -3.25
N THR A 114 0.56 11.31 -3.87
CA THR A 114 -0.62 10.55 -4.30
C THR A 114 -0.23 9.55 -5.38
N ILE A 115 0.58 9.95 -6.36
CA ILE A 115 1.08 9.05 -7.40
C ILE A 115 1.98 7.97 -6.80
N ALA A 116 2.88 8.32 -5.87
CA ALA A 116 3.73 7.35 -5.18
C ALA A 116 2.89 6.32 -4.39
N PHE A 117 1.85 6.77 -3.70
CA PHE A 117 0.92 5.92 -2.97
C PHE A 117 0.18 4.96 -3.91
N LEU A 118 -0.47 5.49 -4.94
CA LEU A 118 -1.26 4.71 -5.88
C LEU A 118 -0.41 3.73 -6.67
N SER A 119 0.77 4.15 -7.15
CA SER A 119 1.70 3.26 -7.86
C SER A 119 2.22 2.13 -6.95
N SER A 120 2.61 2.45 -5.70
CA SER A 120 3.05 1.43 -4.75
C SER A 120 1.92 0.45 -4.40
N GLN A 121 0.69 0.95 -4.24
CA GLN A 121 -0.47 0.11 -3.99
C GLN A 121 -0.79 -0.78 -5.19
N ALA A 122 -0.79 -0.23 -6.41
CA ALA A 122 -1.02 -0.98 -7.64
C ALA A 122 0.01 -2.09 -7.82
N VAL A 123 1.30 -1.80 -7.62
CA VAL A 123 2.37 -2.81 -7.66
C VAL A 123 2.11 -3.92 -6.64
N GLY A 124 1.77 -3.56 -5.39
CA GLY A 124 1.47 -4.56 -4.37
C GLY A 124 0.28 -5.44 -4.72
N LEU A 125 -0.82 -4.86 -5.20
CA LEU A 125 -2.02 -5.62 -5.59
C LEU A 125 -1.76 -6.52 -6.81
N LEU A 126 -1.04 -6.02 -7.83
CA LEU A 126 -0.67 -6.83 -8.99
C LEU A 126 0.22 -8.00 -8.60
N THR A 127 1.18 -7.78 -7.70
CA THR A 127 2.03 -8.88 -7.19
C THR A 127 1.21 -9.87 -6.36
N ALA A 128 0.27 -9.40 -5.53
CA ALA A 128 -0.62 -10.28 -4.78
C ALA A 128 -1.43 -11.18 -5.73
N LEU A 129 -2.01 -10.62 -6.80
CA LEU A 129 -2.75 -11.38 -7.81
C LEU A 129 -1.86 -12.38 -8.56
N ALA A 130 -0.65 -11.98 -8.94
CA ALA A 130 0.29 -12.84 -9.65
C ALA A 130 0.77 -14.03 -8.81
N VAL A 131 0.95 -13.80 -7.50
CA VAL A 131 1.52 -14.78 -6.57
C VAL A 131 0.43 -15.59 -5.85
N PHE A 132 -0.84 -15.18 -5.94
CA PHE A 132 -1.98 -15.86 -5.31
C PHE A 132 -2.04 -17.36 -5.64
N GLN A 133 -1.75 -17.73 -6.90
CA GLN A 133 -1.75 -19.14 -7.32
C GLN A 133 -0.51 -19.94 -6.87
N ALA A 134 0.58 -19.27 -6.50
CA ALA A 134 1.81 -19.90 -6.04
C ALA A 134 1.74 -20.33 -4.55
N GLY A 135 0.66 -19.99 -3.87
CA GLY A 135 0.38 -20.37 -2.49
C GLY A 135 0.75 -19.29 -1.47
N THR A 136 0.14 -19.40 -0.29
CA THR A 136 0.20 -18.44 0.81
C THR A 136 1.62 -18.03 1.21
N TRP A 137 2.57 -18.97 1.26
CA TRP A 137 3.97 -18.66 1.57
C TRP A 137 4.59 -17.65 0.60
N ALA A 138 4.29 -17.77 -0.69
CA ALA A 138 4.84 -16.90 -1.70
C ALA A 138 4.29 -15.46 -1.56
N THR A 139 3.01 -15.30 -1.21
CA THR A 139 2.38 -13.99 -0.96
C THR A 139 3.04 -13.29 0.22
N PHE A 140 3.21 -13.98 1.36
CA PHE A 140 3.86 -13.39 2.53
C PHE A 140 5.37 -13.12 2.32
N LEU A 141 6.08 -13.97 1.57
CA LEU A 141 7.48 -13.72 1.20
C LEU A 141 7.60 -12.48 0.30
N SER A 142 6.70 -12.29 -0.65
CA SER A 142 6.69 -11.08 -1.48
C SER A 142 6.37 -9.82 -0.67
N ALA A 143 5.44 -9.90 0.29
CA ALA A 143 5.18 -8.82 1.24
C ALA A 143 6.42 -8.47 2.08
N THR A 144 7.14 -9.49 2.56
CA THR A 144 8.41 -9.33 3.29
C THR A 144 9.47 -8.69 2.42
N ALA A 145 9.64 -9.14 1.18
CA ALA A 145 10.62 -8.61 0.24
C ALA A 145 10.40 -7.11 -0.01
N TYR A 146 9.14 -6.70 -0.26
CA TYR A 146 8.83 -5.27 -0.42
C TYR A 146 9.07 -4.44 0.84
N ALA A 147 8.75 -4.97 2.03
CA ALA A 147 9.01 -4.26 3.28
C ALA A 147 10.52 -4.10 3.51
N THR A 148 11.29 -5.15 3.28
CA THR A 148 12.75 -5.14 3.42
C THR A 148 13.40 -4.16 2.44
N LEU A 149 12.98 -4.16 1.17
CA LEU A 149 13.44 -3.18 0.19
C LEU A 149 13.09 -1.73 0.59
N ALA A 150 11.90 -1.52 1.18
CA ALA A 150 11.51 -0.21 1.68
C ALA A 150 12.38 0.24 2.87
N VAL A 151 12.72 -0.67 3.79
CA VAL A 151 13.62 -0.37 4.92
C VAL A 151 15.03 -0.07 4.42
N PHE A 152 15.56 -0.87 3.49
CA PHE A 152 16.86 -0.62 2.89
C PHE A 152 16.91 0.73 2.20
N THR A 153 15.93 1.05 1.35
CA THR A 153 15.89 2.36 0.70
C THR A 153 15.81 3.49 1.72
N ALA A 154 14.96 3.38 2.75
CA ALA A 154 14.85 4.36 3.82
C ALA A 154 16.19 4.61 4.54
N PHE A 155 16.92 3.56 4.93
CA PHE A 155 18.19 3.70 5.66
C PHE A 155 19.36 4.23 4.84
N TYR A 156 19.31 4.12 3.51
CA TYR A 156 20.34 4.69 2.64
C TYR A 156 20.01 6.11 2.18
N SER A 157 18.72 6.47 2.09
CA SER A 157 18.30 7.72 1.45
C SER A 157 17.70 8.76 2.37
N LEU A 158 17.24 8.41 3.57
CA LEU A 158 16.66 9.38 4.50
C LEU A 158 17.69 9.77 5.57
N PRO A 159 18.26 10.99 5.53
CA PRO A 159 19.31 11.40 6.47
C PRO A 159 18.87 11.35 7.95
N GLU A 160 17.57 11.45 8.23
CA GLU A 160 16.99 11.40 9.57
C GLU A 160 17.01 9.99 10.16
N VAL A 161 16.87 8.97 9.31
CA VAL A 161 16.90 7.55 9.70
C VAL A 161 18.13 6.81 9.19
N ALA A 162 19.03 7.49 8.48
CA ALA A 162 20.19 6.87 7.86
C ALA A 162 21.14 6.27 8.90
N VAL A 163 21.73 5.14 8.52
CA VAL A 163 22.89 4.55 9.20
C VAL A 163 24.20 5.13 8.66
N VAL A 164 24.15 5.69 7.44
CA VAL A 164 25.27 6.24 6.69
C VAL A 164 25.48 7.73 7.04
N PRO A 165 26.72 8.29 6.98
CA PRO A 165 26.97 9.70 7.23
C PRO A 165 26.07 10.64 6.41
N ARG A 166 25.65 11.74 7.04
CA ARG A 166 24.64 12.69 6.52
C ARG A 166 24.93 13.14 5.08
N ASP A 167 26.19 13.40 4.75
CA ASP A 167 26.58 13.88 3.43
C ASP A 167 26.31 12.86 2.32
N GLN A 168 26.55 11.57 2.59
CA GLN A 168 26.27 10.49 1.66
C GLN A 168 24.76 10.21 1.56
N ALA A 169 24.05 10.26 2.68
CA ALA A 169 22.59 10.14 2.69
C ALA A 169 21.92 11.24 1.85
N LEU A 170 22.42 12.49 1.92
CA LEU A 170 21.95 13.60 1.09
C LEU A 170 22.21 13.38 -0.40
N LEU A 171 23.37 12.81 -0.76
CA LEU A 171 23.66 12.45 -2.16
C LEU A 171 22.71 11.37 -2.68
N HIS A 172 22.42 10.34 -1.88
CA HIS A 172 21.46 9.30 -2.23
C HIS A 172 20.03 9.86 -2.34
N ALA A 173 19.60 10.71 -1.40
CA ALA A 173 18.32 11.41 -1.44
C ALA A 173 18.16 12.21 -2.75
N ARG A 174 19.21 12.94 -3.17
CA ARG A 174 19.20 13.70 -4.43
C ARG A 174 19.05 12.80 -5.64
N ARG A 175 19.78 11.68 -5.72
CA ARG A 175 19.63 10.72 -6.84
C ARG A 175 18.23 10.13 -6.88
N LEU A 176 17.70 9.73 -5.71
CA LEU A 176 16.35 9.18 -5.61
C LEU A 176 15.30 10.20 -6.05
N HIS A 177 15.48 11.47 -5.67
CA HIS A 177 14.61 12.55 -6.10
C HIS A 177 14.63 12.78 -7.62
N LEU A 178 15.82 12.75 -8.25
CA LEU A 178 15.95 12.89 -9.71
C LEU A 178 15.26 11.74 -10.47
N VAL A 179 15.41 10.51 -9.98
CA VAL A 179 14.71 9.35 -10.56
C VAL A 179 13.20 9.46 -10.34
N ALA A 180 12.77 9.89 -9.15
CA ALA A 180 11.36 10.06 -8.82
C ALA A 180 10.69 11.15 -9.66
N SER A 181 11.35 12.29 -9.91
CA SER A 181 10.79 13.37 -10.74
C SER A 181 10.70 12.99 -12.22
N SER A 182 11.70 12.25 -12.73
CA SER A 182 11.63 11.66 -14.07
C SER A 182 10.45 10.68 -14.19
N THR A 183 10.30 9.79 -13.22
CA THR A 183 9.21 8.82 -13.16
C THR A 183 7.84 9.50 -13.04
N PHE A 184 7.74 10.55 -12.22
CA PHE A 184 6.53 11.36 -12.09
C PHE A 184 6.08 11.94 -13.44
N THR A 185 7.02 12.49 -14.22
CA THR A 185 6.71 13.06 -15.54
C THR A 185 6.17 11.98 -16.48
N VAL A 186 6.81 10.79 -16.50
CA VAL A 186 6.34 9.65 -17.30
C VAL A 186 4.94 9.23 -16.89
N VAL A 187 4.68 9.11 -15.58
CA VAL A 187 3.36 8.71 -15.06
C VAL A 187 2.30 9.73 -15.43
N VAL A 188 2.53 11.03 -15.25
CA VAL A 188 1.55 12.08 -15.59
C VAL A 188 1.22 12.06 -17.09
N VAL A 189 2.24 11.94 -17.95
CA VAL A 189 2.04 11.86 -19.40
C VAL A 189 1.27 10.60 -19.79
N ALA A 190 1.60 9.46 -19.18
CA ALA A 190 0.88 8.21 -19.40
C ALA A 190 -0.58 8.31 -18.93
N SER A 191 -0.83 8.81 -17.71
CA SER A 191 -2.17 8.99 -17.14
C SER A 191 -3.07 9.84 -18.02
N ARG A 192 -2.57 10.95 -18.59
CA ARG A 192 -3.37 11.79 -19.49
C ARG A 192 -3.87 11.01 -20.72
N ARG A 193 -3.03 10.14 -21.28
CA ARG A 193 -3.40 9.28 -22.41
C ARG A 193 -4.38 8.19 -21.98
N THR A 194 -4.13 7.57 -20.83
CA THR A 194 -4.99 6.52 -20.27
C THR A 194 -6.40 7.02 -19.98
N ILE A 195 -6.57 8.24 -19.43
CA ILE A 195 -7.89 8.82 -19.16
C ILE A 195 -8.73 8.91 -20.44
N ILE A 196 -8.13 9.38 -21.53
CA ILE A 196 -8.82 9.48 -22.83
C ILE A 196 -9.23 8.09 -23.34
N VAL A 197 -8.34 7.11 -23.21
CA VAL A 197 -8.63 5.73 -23.63
C VAL A 197 -9.75 5.14 -22.78
N VAL A 198 -9.68 5.24 -21.45
CA VAL A 198 -10.70 4.74 -20.52
C VAL A 198 -12.05 5.38 -20.79
N LEU A 199 -12.10 6.70 -21.01
CA LEU A 199 -13.34 7.40 -21.35
C LEU A 199 -13.95 6.87 -22.66
N ARG A 200 -13.11 6.63 -23.68
CA ARG A 200 -13.55 6.00 -24.93
C ARG A 200 -14.04 4.57 -24.72
N THR A 201 -13.38 3.79 -23.88
CA THR A 201 -13.79 2.41 -23.60
C THR A 201 -15.11 2.40 -22.85
N LEU A 202 -15.27 3.23 -21.82
CA LEU A 202 -16.53 3.40 -21.09
C LEU A 202 -17.69 3.82 -22.01
N ALA A 203 -17.47 4.82 -22.86
CA ALA A 203 -18.47 5.26 -23.82
C ALA A 203 -18.89 4.10 -24.76
N PHE A 204 -17.91 3.32 -25.24
CA PHE A 204 -18.16 2.15 -26.08
C PHE A 204 -18.93 1.04 -25.32
N THR A 205 -18.54 0.73 -24.08
CA THR A 205 -19.24 -0.24 -23.25
C THR A 205 -20.68 0.19 -22.96
N LEU A 206 -20.91 1.48 -22.68
CA LEU A 206 -22.26 2.03 -22.48
C LEU A 206 -23.11 1.94 -23.76
N ALA A 207 -22.53 2.25 -24.92
CA ALA A 207 -23.22 2.11 -26.20
C ALA A 207 -23.65 0.65 -26.47
N LEU A 208 -22.78 -0.32 -26.19
CA LEU A 208 -23.11 -1.75 -26.29
C LEU A 208 -24.20 -2.17 -25.30
N LEU A 209 -24.16 -1.68 -24.06
CA LEU A 209 -25.21 -1.96 -23.07
C LEU A 209 -26.57 -1.40 -23.48
N ILE A 210 -26.61 -0.19 -24.04
CA ILE A 210 -27.83 0.42 -24.58
C ILE A 210 -28.37 -0.41 -25.75
N LEU A 211 -27.50 -0.83 -26.67
CA LEU A 211 -27.89 -1.67 -27.81
C LEU A 211 -28.45 -3.02 -27.34
N LEU A 212 -27.80 -3.67 -26.37
CA LEU A 212 -28.25 -4.93 -25.78
C LEU A 212 -29.62 -4.77 -25.10
N PHE A 213 -29.81 -3.66 -24.38
CA PHE A 213 -31.08 -3.34 -23.74
C PHE A 213 -32.20 -3.16 -24.77
N LEU A 214 -31.97 -2.39 -25.84
CA LEU A 214 -32.93 -2.21 -26.93
C LEU A 214 -33.25 -3.53 -27.64
N TYR A 215 -32.25 -4.35 -27.91
CA TYR A 215 -32.44 -5.67 -28.50
C TYR A 215 -33.31 -6.58 -27.63
N ARG A 216 -33.03 -6.67 -26.32
CA ARG A 216 -33.86 -7.44 -25.37
C ARG A 216 -35.29 -6.92 -25.30
N LEU A 217 -35.47 -5.60 -25.30
CA LEU A 217 -36.79 -4.97 -25.24
C LEU A 217 -37.61 -5.26 -26.50
N LEU A 218 -36.99 -5.17 -27.68
CA LEU A 218 -37.61 -5.55 -28.96
C LEU A 218 -37.95 -7.04 -29.00
N TYR A 219 -37.06 -7.91 -28.53
CA TYR A 219 -37.29 -9.36 -28.50
C TYR A 219 -38.48 -9.73 -27.61
N LEU A 220 -38.62 -9.11 -26.43
CA LEU A 220 -39.78 -9.28 -25.53
C LEU A 220 -41.09 -8.76 -26.15
N LEU A 221 -41.03 -7.74 -27.00
CA LEU A 221 -42.19 -7.20 -27.71
C LEU A 221 -42.59 -8.06 -28.93
N LEU A 222 -41.63 -8.72 -29.58
CA LEU A 222 -41.86 -9.46 -30.82
C LEU A 222 -42.29 -10.92 -30.61
N ILE A 223 -41.99 -11.51 -29.46
CA ILE A 223 -42.49 -12.83 -29.08
C ILE A 223 -43.73 -12.61 -28.22
N PRO A 224 -44.95 -12.71 -28.78
CA PRO A 224 -46.14 -12.78 -27.96
C PRO A 224 -46.05 -14.06 -27.12
N MET A 225 -46.25 -13.94 -25.82
CA MET A 225 -46.66 -15.10 -25.00
C MET A 225 -47.99 -15.64 -25.50
#